data_AF-A0A9X8YLX8-F1
#
_entry.id   AF-A0A9X8YLX8-F1
#
_cell.length_a   1.000
_cell.length_b   1.000
_cell.length_c   1.000
_cell.angle_alpha   90.00
_cell.angle_beta   90.00
_cell.angle_gamma   90.00
#
_symmetry.space_group_name_H-M   'P 1'
#
loop_
_entity.id
_entity.type
_entity.pdbx_description
1 polymer ?
#
loop_
_entity_poly.entity_id
_entity_poly.type
_entity_poly.pdbx_seq_one_letter_code
_entity_poly.pdbx_strand_id
1 'polypeptide(L)'
;LVLRARAYGNNVGEPISVRVGDEERFVSLGEQDSTVTLRFDNPRGAQKISITPPAPTEPKENASGGFTPKKLGIGLVSLKVEAASP
;
A
#
# COMPACT_ATOMS: atom_id res chain seq x y z
N LEU A 1 -4.63 0.48 11.57
CA LEU A 1 -3.75 -0.16 10.58
C LEU A 1 -2.44 0.60 10.53
N VAL A 2 -1.32 -0.05 10.86
CA VAL A 2 0.02 0.54 10.74
C VAL A 2 0.70 -0.09 9.53
N LEU A 3 1.05 0.74 8.56
CA LEU A 3 1.67 0.35 7.30
C LEU A 3 3.07 0.97 7.24
N ARG A 4 4.10 0.15 7.07
CA ARG A 4 5.43 0.63 6.70
C ARG A 4 5.70 0.25 5.25
N ALA A 5 5.85 1.25 4.40
CA ALA A 5 6.00 1.04 2.96
C ALA A 5 6.69 2.24 2.30
N ARG A 6 7.06 2.05 1.04
CA ARG A 6 7.52 3.12 0.14
C ARG A 6 6.76 3.05 -1.18
N ALA A 7 6.63 4.17 -1.87
CA ALA A 7 6.12 4.21 -3.23
C ALA A 7 7.21 3.81 -4.25
N TYR A 8 6.78 3.32 -5.40
CA TYR A 8 7.67 2.98 -6.51
C TYR A 8 7.30 3.76 -7.77
N GLY A 9 8.32 4.34 -8.43
CA GLY A 9 8.18 5.03 -9.71
C GLY A 9 7.15 6.16 -9.66
N ASN A 10 6.19 6.14 -10.59
CA ASN A 10 5.16 7.17 -10.73
C ASN A 10 4.12 7.20 -9.59
N ASN A 11 4.25 6.35 -8.57
CA ASN A 11 3.37 6.37 -7.40
C ASN A 11 3.95 7.21 -6.24
N VAL A 12 5.18 7.73 -6.40
CA VAL A 12 5.84 8.56 -5.38
C VAL A 12 5.09 9.88 -5.23
N GLY A 13 4.68 10.19 -4.00
CA GLY A 13 3.90 11.38 -3.69
C GLY A 13 2.42 11.29 -4.08
N GLU A 14 2.06 10.34 -4.93
CA GLU A 14 0.69 10.15 -5.40
C GLU A 14 -0.22 9.48 -4.34
N PRO A 15 -1.53 9.76 -4.35
CA PRO A 15 -2.48 9.18 -3.41
C PRO A 15 -2.70 7.70 -3.70
N ILE A 16 -2.30 6.84 -2.76
CA ILE A 16 -2.55 5.40 -2.79
C ILE A 16 -3.79 5.09 -1.96
N SER A 17 -4.76 4.38 -2.56
CA SER A 17 -5.97 3.96 -1.88
C SER A 17 -5.70 2.76 -0.96
N VAL A 18 -6.22 2.82 0.27
CA VAL A 18 -6.25 1.72 1.23
C VAL A 18 -7.70 1.55 1.69
N ARG A 19 -8.28 0.39 1.37
CA ARG A 19 -9.67 0.07 1.64
C ARG A 19 -9.81 -1.09 2.61
N VAL A 20 -10.71 -0.94 3.58
CA VAL A 20 -11.12 -1.98 4.54
C VAL A 20 -12.65 -2.02 4.56
N GLY A 21 -13.24 -3.07 4.01
CA GLY A 21 -14.69 -3.15 3.83
C GLY A 21 -15.21 -2.02 2.91
N ASP A 22 -16.09 -1.18 3.45
CA ASP A 22 -16.69 -0.05 2.73
C ASP A 22 -15.94 1.27 2.98
N GLU A 23 -14.95 1.27 3.86
CA GLU A 23 -14.14 2.45 4.16
C GLU A 23 -12.89 2.52 3.30
N GLU A 24 -12.63 3.68 2.71
CA GLU A 24 -11.45 3.99 1.92
C GLU A 24 -10.69 5.17 2.54
N ARG A 25 -9.37 5.03 2.59
CA ARG A 25 -8.44 6.07 3.03
C ARG A 25 -7.35 6.22 1.98
N PHE A 26 -6.80 7.42 1.86
CA PHE A 26 -5.69 7.69 0.95
C PHE A 26 -4.42 7.97 1.74
N VAL A 27 -3.29 7.50 1.22
CA VAL A 27 -1.99 7.79 1.77
C VAL A 27 -0.99 8.10 0.67
N SER A 28 -0.17 9.11 0.87
CA SER A 28 0.96 9.40 0.00
C SER A 28 2.24 8.83 0.62
N LEU A 29 2.99 8.06 -0.16
CA LEU A 29 4.28 7.49 0.25
C LEU A 29 5.41 8.10 -0.59
N GLY A 30 6.58 8.26 0.00
CA GLY A 30 7.79 8.69 -0.70
C GLY A 30 8.61 7.51 -1.21
N GLU A 31 9.78 7.80 -1.78
CA GLU A 31 10.74 6.77 -2.23
C GLU A 31 11.44 6.04 -1.08
N GLN A 32 11.45 6.64 0.11
CA GLN A 32 12.03 6.06 1.32
C GLN A 32 10.96 5.35 2.15
N ASP A 33 11.38 4.34 2.89
CA ASP A 33 10.50 3.62 3.82
C ASP A 33 9.93 4.59 4.85
N SER A 34 8.60 4.73 4.88
CA SER A 34 7.90 5.52 5.89
C SER A 34 6.83 4.68 6.57
N THR A 35 6.49 5.07 7.81
CA THR A 35 5.42 4.44 8.60
C THR A 35 4.23 5.37 8.66
N VAL A 36 3.06 4.84 8.31
CA VAL A 36 1.79 5.57 8.31
C VAL A 36 0.74 4.78 9.10
N THR A 37 -0.09 5.50 9.84
CA THR A 37 -1.18 4.91 10.62
C THR A 37 -2.52 5.36 10.04
N LEU A 38 -3.31 4.40 9.59
CA LEU A 38 -4.65 4.59 9.05
C LEU A 38 -5.69 4.04 10.01
N ARG A 39 -6.70 4.84 10.33
CA ARG A 39 -7.82 4.46 11.20
C ARG A 39 -9.05 4.09 10.36
N PHE A 40 -9.66 2.98 10.75
CA PHE A 40 -10.87 2.41 10.16
C PHE A 40 -11.78 1.98 11.31
N ASP A 41 -13.08 2.21 11.19
CA ASP A 41 -14.06 1.79 12.18
C ASP A 41 -14.43 0.31 12.00
N ASN A 42 -14.45 -0.17 10.76
CA ASN A 42 -14.70 -1.57 10.36
C ASN A 42 -15.86 -2.26 11.12
N PRO A 43 -17.06 -1.66 11.21
CA PRO A 43 -18.15 -2.18 12.04
C PRO A 43 -18.67 -3.55 11.59
N ARG A 44 -18.47 -3.90 10.31
CA ARG A 44 -18.90 -5.17 9.72
C ARG A 44 -17.84 -6.28 9.82
N GLY A 45 -16.69 -6.00 10.44
CA GLY A 45 -15.62 -6.99 10.61
C GLY A 45 -15.03 -7.48 9.28
N ALA A 46 -14.87 -6.59 8.30
CA ALA A 46 -14.25 -6.93 7.03
C ALA A 46 -12.83 -7.46 7.26
N GLN A 47 -12.49 -8.55 6.57
CA GLN A 47 -11.21 -9.25 6.70
C GLN A 47 -10.26 -9.00 5.51
N LYS A 48 -10.69 -8.19 4.54
CA LYS A 48 -9.92 -7.86 3.35
C LYS A 48 -9.43 -6.42 3.42
N ILE A 49 -8.12 -6.25 3.32
CA ILE A 49 -7.45 -4.96 3.13
C ILE A 49 -7.00 -4.90 1.67
N SER A 50 -7.43 -3.88 0.95
CA SER A 50 -7.03 -3.66 -0.45
C SER A 50 -6.19 -2.39 -0.53
N ILE A 51 -4.97 -2.50 -1.08
CA ILE A 51 -4.06 -1.36 -1.27
C ILE A 51 -3.87 -1.20 -2.78
N THR A 52 -4.28 -0.06 -3.33
CA THR A 52 -4.33 0.18 -4.77
C THR A 52 -3.54 1.44 -5.12
N PRO A 53 -2.33 1.30 -5.67
CA PRO A 53 -1.55 2.41 -6.21
C PRO A 53 -2.19 2.93 -7.52
N PRO A 54 -2.14 4.25 -7.79
CA PRO A 54 -2.81 4.85 -8.95
C PRO A 54 -2.13 4.54 -10.29
N ALA A 55 -0.83 4.28 -10.29
CA ALA A 55 -0.05 3.98 -11.49
C ALA A 55 0.85 2.73 -11.31
N PRO A 56 0.28 1.51 -11.24
CA PRO A 56 1.08 0.29 -11.13
C PRO A 56 2.06 0.19 -12.31
N THR A 57 3.36 0.32 -12.03
CA THR A 57 4.40 0.43 -13.07
C THR A 57 5.15 -0.89 -13.18
N GLU A 58 5.43 -1.35 -14.39
CA GLU A 58 6.31 -2.51 -14.60
C GLU A 58 7.74 -2.12 -14.21
N PRO A 59 8.40 -2.84 -13.29
CA PRO A 59 9.78 -2.53 -12.95
C PRO A 59 10.66 -2.67 -14.20
N LYS A 60 11.49 -1.65 -14.46
CA LYS A 60 12.41 -1.59 -15.60
C LYS A 60 13.60 -2.55 -15.48
N GLU A 61 13.68 -3.32 -14.39
CA GLU A 61 14.74 -4.31 -14.23
C GLU A 61 14.47 -5.45 -15.21
N ASN A 62 15.34 -5.55 -16.22
CA ASN A 62 15.35 -6.66 -17.16
C ASN A 62 15.33 -7.94 -16.34
N ALA A 63 14.22 -8.68 -16.38
CA ALA A 63 14.10 -9.97 -15.71
C ALA A 63 15.07 -10.94 -16.37
N SER A 64 16.32 -10.90 -15.92
CA SER A 64 17.43 -11.71 -16.37
C SER A 64 17.22 -13.11 -15.79
N GLY A 65 16.24 -13.83 -16.32
CA GLY A 65 15.83 -15.13 -15.78
C GLY A 65 14.51 -15.70 -16.30
N GLY A 66 13.83 -15.05 -17.27
CA GLY A 66 12.58 -15.59 -17.83
C GLY A 66 11.35 -15.43 -16.93
N PHE A 67 11.41 -14.56 -15.92
CA PHE A 67 10.26 -14.21 -15.09
C PHE A 67 9.53 -12.98 -15.64
N THR A 68 8.20 -13.02 -15.70
CA THR A 68 7.40 -11.82 -16.00
C THR A 68 7.47 -10.87 -14.80
N PRO A 69 7.99 -9.64 -14.95
CA PRO A 69 8.05 -8.68 -13.86
C PRO A 69 6.62 -8.34 -13.40
N LYS A 70 6.33 -8.48 -12.10
CA LYS A 70 5.05 -8.03 -11.55
C LYS A 70 5.06 -6.50 -11.46
N LYS A 71 3.95 -5.85 -11.83
CA LYS A 71 3.77 -4.40 -11.63
C LYS A 71 4.01 -4.05 -10.17
N LEU A 72 4.93 -3.11 -9.92
CA LEU A 72 5.23 -2.56 -8.61
C LEU A 72 4.58 -1.19 -8.51
N GLY A 73 3.82 -0.97 -7.44
CA GLY A 73 3.33 0.36 -7.09
C GLY A 73 3.78 0.81 -5.70
N ILE A 74 3.94 -0.14 -4.78
CA ILE A 74 4.54 0.08 -3.46
C ILE A 74 5.53 -1.03 -3.12
N GLY A 75 6.57 -0.69 -2.35
CA GLY A 75 7.39 -1.63 -1.60
C GLY A 75 6.83 -1.80 -0.20
N LEU A 76 6.18 -2.93 0.08
CA LEU A 76 5.64 -3.23 1.41
C LEU A 76 6.75 -3.75 2.32
N VAL A 77 6.96 -3.09 3.46
CA VAL A 77 7.98 -3.47 4.45
C VAL A 77 7.35 -4.17 5.65
N SER A 78 6.27 -3.60 6.20
CA SER A 78 5.48 -4.26 7.23
C SER A 78 4.02 -3.79 7.22
N LEU A 79 3.13 -4.65 7.68
CA LEU A 79 1.72 -4.36 7.88
C LEU A 79 1.31 -4.90 9.25
N LYS A 80 0.72 -4.06 10.10
CA LYS A 80 0.20 -4.45 11.40
C LYS A 80 -1.23 -3.96 11.57
N VAL A 81 -2.11 -4.89 11.94
CA VAL A 81 -3.47 -4.55 12.37
C VAL A 81 -3.45 -4.42 13.89
N GLU A 82 -3.90 -3.29 14.39
CA GLU A 82 -3.96 -2.98 15.82
C GLU A 82 -5.39 -2.59 16.17
N ALA A 83 -5.82 -2.95 17.38
CA ALA A 83 -7.07 -2.45 17.93
C ALA A 83 -6.99 -0.93 18.06
N ALA A 84 -8.11 -0.24 17.80
CA ALA A 84 -8.17 1.19 18.01
C ALA A 84 -7.97 1.48 19.50
N SER A 85 -7.01 2.35 19.84
CA SER A 85 -6.91 2.87 21.20
C SER A 85 -8.19 3.64 21.54
N PRO A 86 -8.75 3.43 22.75
CA PRO A 86 -9.93 4.15 23.24
C PRO A 86 -9.70 5.66 23.34
#